data_AF-A0A1H2LKW7-F1
#
_entry.id   AF-A0A1H2LKW7-F1
#
_cell.length_a   1.000
_cell.length_b   1.000
_cell.length_c   1.000
_cell.angle_alpha   90.00
_cell.angle_beta   90.00
_cell.angle_gamma   90.00
#
_symmetry.space_group_name_H-M   'P 1'
#
loop_
_entity.id
_entity.type
_entity.pdbx_description
1 polymer ?
#
loop_
_entity_poly.entity_id
_entity_poly.type
_entity_poly.pdbx_seq_one_letter_code
_entity_poly.pdbx_strand_id
1 'polypeptide(L)'
;MEREDNDLGNLSGWDADKEWQSFISLDNGTRRRGPRDWSSPEADMDFDAADLPTATPQAPASFPRLAVALWILCTLAILVCCAGFFDVISLPRTVFISAAVLACVCAAGGVIAHAPNERDFDDDGARI
;
A
#
# COMPACT_ATOMS: atom_id res chain seq x y z
N MET A 1 -46.82 -22.31 -3.66
CA MET A 1 -45.39 -21.97 -3.57
C MET A 1 -45.26 -20.56 -4.12
N GLU A 2 -45.61 -19.60 -3.28
CA GLU A 2 -45.43 -18.17 -3.57
C GLU A 2 -44.02 -17.80 -3.14
N ARG A 3 -43.31 -17.12 -4.03
CA ARG A 3 -41.94 -16.66 -3.82
C ARG A 3 -42.07 -15.35 -3.05
N GLU A 4 -41.70 -15.35 -1.77
CA GLU A 4 -41.55 -14.12 -1.01
C GLU A 4 -40.37 -13.36 -1.60
N ASP A 5 -40.68 -12.34 -2.38
CA ASP A 5 -39.74 -11.32 -2.79
C ASP A 5 -39.34 -10.56 -1.52
N ASN A 6 -38.09 -10.74 -1.10
CA ASN A 6 -37.48 -9.99 0.00
C ASN A 6 -37.38 -8.52 -0.40
N ASP A 7 -38.47 -7.80 -0.17
CA ASP A 7 -38.55 -6.35 -0.19
C ASP A 7 -37.84 -5.83 1.08
N LEU A 8 -36.51 -5.94 1.08
CA LEU A 8 -35.66 -5.24 2.04
C LEU A 8 -35.71 -3.76 1.67
N GLY A 9 -36.77 -3.13 2.17
CA GLY A 9 -37.03 -1.72 2.08
C GLY A 9 -35.77 -0.92 2.34
N ASN A 10 -35.46 -0.09 1.36
CA ASN A 10 -34.49 0.99 1.43
C ASN A 10 -34.89 1.94 2.60
N LEU A 11 -34.43 1.63 3.81
CA LEU A 11 -34.76 2.35 5.05
C LEU A 11 -33.95 3.64 5.26
N SER A 12 -33.12 4.02 4.30
CA SER A 12 -32.61 5.39 4.19
C SER A 12 -32.95 5.86 2.79
N GLY A 13 -33.80 6.89 2.61
CA GLY A 13 -34.07 7.51 1.30
C GLY A 13 -32.83 8.09 0.59
N TRP A 14 -31.64 7.74 1.05
CA TRP A 14 -30.36 7.91 0.42
C TRP A 14 -30.09 6.73 -0.53
N ASP A 15 -30.40 6.96 -1.79
CA ASP A 15 -30.10 6.04 -2.88
C ASP A 15 -28.65 6.29 -3.33
N ALA A 16 -27.70 5.76 -2.56
CA ALA A 16 -26.25 5.98 -2.75
C ALA A 16 -25.80 5.63 -4.19
N ASP A 17 -26.49 4.68 -4.82
CA ASP A 17 -26.22 4.27 -6.20
C ASP A 17 -26.63 5.35 -7.21
N LYS A 18 -27.75 6.05 -6.98
CA LYS A 18 -28.15 7.21 -7.80
C LYS A 18 -27.22 8.41 -7.62
N GLU A 19 -26.80 8.69 -6.39
CA GLU A 19 -25.83 9.77 -6.15
C GLU A 19 -24.50 9.47 -6.82
N TRP A 20 -24.00 8.23 -6.72
CA TRP A 20 -22.78 7.82 -7.39
C TRP A 20 -22.89 7.90 -8.92
N GLN A 21 -24.00 7.44 -9.50
CA GLN A 21 -24.24 7.58 -10.94
C GLN A 21 -24.37 9.05 -11.37
N SER A 22 -24.96 9.92 -10.54
CA SER A 22 -25.01 11.36 -10.80
C SER A 22 -23.62 12.01 -10.72
N PHE A 23 -22.77 11.55 -9.79
CA PHE A 23 -21.41 12.03 -9.62
C PHE A 23 -20.49 11.63 -10.80
N ILE A 24 -20.69 10.43 -11.36
CA ILE A 24 -19.95 9.95 -12.53
C ILE A 24 -20.45 10.60 -13.83
N SER A 25 -21.75 10.89 -13.93
CA SER A 25 -22.36 11.51 -15.12
C SER A 25 -22.26 13.04 -15.16
N LEU A 26 -21.84 13.67 -14.06
CA LEU A 26 -21.47 15.09 -14.02
C LEU A 26 -20.21 15.31 -14.85
N ASP A 27 -20.45 15.69 -16.10
CA ASP A 27 -19.53 16.11 -17.13
C ASP A 27 -18.27 16.82 -16.58
N ASN A 28 -17.10 16.26 -16.93
CA ASN A 28 -15.75 16.72 -16.53
C ASN A 28 -15.36 18.08 -17.15
N GLY A 29 -16.31 18.86 -17.64
CA GLY A 29 -16.08 20.12 -18.36
C GLY A 29 -15.93 21.37 -17.49
N THR A 30 -16.27 21.33 -16.19
CA THR A 30 -16.26 22.54 -15.32
C THR A 30 -15.60 22.36 -13.96
N ARG A 31 -15.05 21.18 -13.64
CA ARG A 31 -14.25 21.03 -12.42
C ARG A 31 -12.93 21.77 -12.61
N ARG A 32 -12.70 22.80 -11.79
CA ARG A 32 -11.38 23.40 -11.58
C ARG A 32 -10.43 22.26 -11.27
N ARG A 33 -9.54 21.94 -12.21
CA ARG A 33 -8.54 20.88 -12.08
C ARG A 33 -7.80 21.09 -10.76
N GLY A 34 -8.09 20.24 -9.78
CA GLY A 34 -7.33 20.23 -8.56
C GLY A 34 -5.93 19.67 -8.84
N PRO A 35 -4.95 19.86 -7.94
CA PRO A 35 -3.60 19.29 -8.08
C PRO A 35 -3.53 17.75 -8.19
N ARG A 36 -4.68 17.06 -8.16
CA ARG A 36 -4.84 15.59 -8.17
C ARG A 36 -5.60 15.06 -9.39
N ASP A 37 -6.01 15.92 -10.32
CA ASP A 37 -6.72 15.49 -11.53
C ASP A 37 -5.69 15.06 -12.58
N TRP A 38 -5.23 13.81 -12.48
CA TRP A 38 -4.44 13.17 -13.51
C TRP A 38 -5.30 13.06 -14.79
N SER A 39 -4.92 13.81 -15.83
CA SER A 39 -5.43 13.57 -17.17
C SER A 39 -4.55 12.52 -17.83
N SER A 40 -5.16 11.43 -18.31
CA SER A 40 -4.46 10.48 -19.18
C SER A 40 -3.78 11.26 -20.31
N PRO A 41 -2.51 10.94 -20.65
CA PRO A 41 -1.89 11.39 -21.89
C PRO A 41 -2.85 11.14 -23.07
N GLU A 42 -2.88 12.07 -24.03
CA GLU A 42 -3.62 11.89 -25.27
C GLU A 42 -3.08 10.62 -25.97
N ALA A 43 -3.98 9.79 -26.50
CA ALA A 43 -3.69 8.42 -26.95
C ALA A 43 -2.73 8.35 -28.16
N ASP A 44 -2.29 9.49 -28.66
CA ASP A 44 -1.42 9.72 -29.82
C ASP A 44 -0.04 10.28 -29.44
N MET A 45 0.28 10.42 -28.14
CA MET A 45 1.65 10.70 -27.72
C MET A 45 2.47 9.40 -27.72
N ASP A 46 3.31 9.24 -28.74
CA ASP A 46 4.39 8.24 -28.73
C ASP A 46 5.27 8.51 -27.50
N PHE A 47 5.22 7.60 -26.53
CA PHE A 47 6.04 7.68 -25.33
C PHE A 47 7.51 7.53 -25.70
N ASP A 48 8.27 8.63 -25.66
CA ASP A 48 9.72 8.59 -25.79
C ASP A 48 10.37 8.42 -24.41
N ALA A 49 11.06 7.30 -24.21
CA ALA A 49 11.81 7.07 -22.98
C ALA A 49 12.94 8.10 -22.77
N ALA A 50 13.36 8.82 -23.81
CA ALA A 50 14.31 9.93 -23.72
C ALA A 50 13.72 11.19 -23.06
N ASP A 51 12.39 11.34 -23.04
CA ASP A 51 11.70 12.45 -22.38
C ASP A 51 11.52 12.22 -20.86
N LEU A 52 11.86 11.03 -20.37
CA LEU A 52 11.85 10.76 -18.95
C LEU A 52 12.92 11.62 -18.24
N PRO A 53 12.57 12.29 -17.13
CA PRO A 53 13.56 13.00 -16.33
C PRO A 53 14.63 12.02 -15.87
N THR A 54 15.90 12.44 -15.92
CA THR A 54 17.00 11.64 -15.42
C THR A 54 16.76 11.36 -13.93
N ALA A 55 16.51 10.10 -13.58
CA ALA A 55 16.27 9.71 -12.20
C ALA A 55 17.44 10.18 -11.33
N THR A 56 17.17 11.07 -10.39
CA THR A 56 18.16 11.44 -9.39
C THR A 56 18.47 10.20 -8.56
N PRO A 57 19.75 9.85 -8.34
CA PRO A 57 20.08 8.67 -7.55
C PRO A 57 19.43 8.79 -6.17
N GLN A 58 18.65 7.78 -5.78
CA GLN A 58 18.01 7.77 -4.47
C GLN A 58 19.07 7.88 -3.38
N ALA A 59 18.78 8.71 -2.37
CA ALA A 59 19.66 8.84 -1.22
C ALA A 59 19.83 7.46 -0.54
N PRO A 60 21.06 7.13 -0.08
CA PRO A 60 21.29 5.87 0.61
C PRO A 60 20.43 5.79 1.88
N ALA A 61 20.07 4.56 2.27
CA ALA A 61 19.38 4.30 3.53
C ALA A 61 20.14 4.93 4.71
N SER A 62 19.40 5.44 5.69
CA SER A 62 20.00 6.08 6.88
C SER A 62 20.94 5.13 7.64
N PHE A 63 20.56 3.85 7.77
CA PHE A 63 21.35 2.84 8.47
C PHE A 63 21.34 1.49 7.72
N PRO A 64 22.13 1.34 6.64
CA PRO A 64 22.00 0.19 5.74
C PRO A 64 22.33 -1.14 6.42
N ARG A 65 23.37 -1.17 7.27
CA ARG A 65 23.74 -2.40 8.02
C ARG A 65 22.68 -2.81 9.04
N LEU A 66 22.09 -1.82 9.72
CA LEU A 66 21.03 -2.07 10.69
C LEU A 66 19.75 -2.56 10.00
N ALA A 67 19.37 -1.93 8.89
CA ALA A 67 18.22 -2.34 8.08
C ALA A 67 18.36 -3.81 7.64
N VAL A 68 19.54 -4.19 7.11
CA VAL A 68 19.82 -5.58 6.72
C VAL A 68 19.70 -6.54 7.91
N ALA A 69 20.29 -6.19 9.06
CA ALA A 69 20.21 -7.02 10.26
C ALA A 69 18.75 -7.22 10.74
N LEU A 70 17.94 -6.15 10.72
CA LEU A 70 16.52 -6.21 11.09
C LEU A 70 15.71 -7.07 10.12
N TRP A 71 15.98 -6.99 8.82
CA TRP A 71 15.33 -7.85 7.83
C TRP A 71 15.69 -9.33 7.99
N ILE A 72 16.96 -9.64 8.29
CA ILE A 72 17.40 -11.01 8.58
C ILE A 72 16.67 -11.54 9.83
N LEU A 73 16.66 -10.78 10.92
CA LEU A 73 15.98 -11.18 12.16
C LEU A 73 14.47 -11.36 11.95
N CYS A 74 13.83 -10.46 11.21
CA CYS A 74 12.42 -10.57 10.83
C CYS A 74 12.14 -11.86 10.05
N THR A 75 12.98 -12.15 9.05
CA THR A 75 12.86 -13.35 8.22
C THR A 75 12.98 -14.62 9.07
N LEU A 76 13.97 -14.69 9.95
CA LEU A 76 14.15 -15.83 10.85
C LEU A 76 12.95 -16.03 11.78
N ALA A 77 12.42 -14.94 12.34
CA ALA A 77 11.25 -15.00 13.21
C ALA A 77 10.01 -15.51 12.46
N ILE A 78 9.79 -15.06 11.22
CA ILE A 78 8.70 -15.56 10.36
C ILE A 78 8.90 -17.04 10.04
N LEU A 79 10.12 -17.49 9.72
CA LEU A 79 10.40 -18.90 9.45
C LEU A 79 10.06 -19.79 10.65
N VAL A 80 10.37 -19.35 11.87
CA VAL A 80 9.98 -20.07 13.09
C VAL A 80 8.45 -20.16 13.22
N CYS A 81 7.72 -19.07 12.95
CA CYS A 81 6.27 -19.08 12.95
C CYS A 81 5.68 -20.01 11.88
N CYS A 82 6.22 -19.98 10.66
CA CYS A 82 5.80 -20.86 9.57
C CYS A 82 6.07 -22.34 9.90
N ALA A 83 7.26 -22.65 10.42
CA ALA A 83 7.61 -24.02 10.83
C ALA A 83 6.69 -24.53 11.95
N GLY A 84 6.30 -23.67 12.90
CA GLY A 84 5.29 -23.98 13.90
C GLY A 84 3.89 -24.18 13.33
N PHE A 85 3.49 -23.37 12.35
CA PHE A 85 2.18 -23.47 11.69
C PHE A 85 2.01 -24.78 10.91
N PHE A 86 3.08 -25.25 10.24
CA PHE A 86 3.11 -26.53 9.54
C PHE A 86 3.44 -27.72 10.46
N ASP A 87 3.50 -27.50 11.78
CA ASP A 87 3.82 -28.52 12.80
C ASP A 87 5.16 -29.25 12.56
N VAL A 88 6.10 -28.56 11.91
CA VAL A 88 7.48 -29.04 11.68
C VAL A 88 8.30 -28.98 12.97
N ILE A 89 8.00 -28.00 13.83
CA ILE A 89 8.61 -27.82 15.15
C ILE A 89 7.52 -27.64 16.21
N SER A 90 7.66 -28.34 17.34
CA SER A 90 6.76 -28.19 18.48
C SER A 90 7.45 -27.42 19.60
N LEU A 91 6.98 -26.20 19.84
CA LEU A 91 7.48 -25.30 20.89
C LEU A 91 6.29 -24.72 21.68
N PRO A 92 6.52 -24.18 22.89
CA PRO A 92 5.47 -23.50 23.64
C PRO A 92 4.87 -22.35 22.86
N ARG A 93 3.55 -22.13 23.00
CA ARG A 93 2.82 -21.05 22.32
C ARG A 93 3.42 -19.66 22.57
N THR A 94 4.02 -19.45 23.74
CA THR A 94 4.73 -18.22 24.11
C THR A 94 5.92 -17.92 23.20
N VAL A 95 6.61 -18.94 22.68
CA VAL A 95 7.73 -18.77 21.75
C VAL A 95 7.23 -18.25 20.40
N PHE A 96 6.14 -18.83 19.87
CA PHE A 96 5.56 -18.37 18.61
C PHE A 96 4.98 -16.95 18.70
N ILE A 97 4.34 -16.61 19.82
CA ILE A 97 3.86 -15.24 20.07
C ILE A 97 5.03 -14.26 20.12
N SER A 98 6.10 -14.61 20.85
CA SER A 98 7.30 -13.77 20.94
C SER A 98 7.97 -13.59 19.58
N ALA A 99 8.05 -14.65 18.78
CA ALA A 99 8.60 -14.60 17.42
C ALA A 99 7.74 -13.69 16.52
N ALA A 100 6.41 -13.78 16.58
CA ALA A 100 5.53 -12.92 15.81
C ALA A 100 5.70 -11.43 16.19
N VAL A 101 5.76 -11.12 17.49
CA VAL A 101 6.00 -9.75 17.97
C VAL A 101 7.37 -9.24 17.51
N LEU A 102 8.41 -10.08 17.61
CA LEU A 102 9.75 -9.73 17.13
C LEU A 102 9.75 -9.44 15.63
N ALA A 103 9.07 -10.24 14.82
CA ALA A 103 8.93 -10.01 13.39
C ALA A 103 8.29 -8.64 13.10
N CYS A 104 7.20 -8.29 13.79
CA CYS A 104 6.55 -6.99 13.64
C CYS A 104 7.48 -5.83 14.00
N VAL A 105 8.19 -5.91 15.12
CA VAL A 105 9.12 -4.86 15.57
C VAL A 105 10.30 -4.73 14.61
N CYS A 106 10.88 -5.84 14.16
CA CYS A 106 11.98 -5.82 13.20
C CYS A 106 11.54 -5.29 11.83
N ALA A 107 10.33 -5.61 11.37
CA ALA A 107 9.79 -5.05 10.14
C ALA A 107 9.62 -3.52 10.24
N ALA A 108 8.99 -3.05 11.32
CA ALA A 108 8.82 -1.61 11.56
C ALA A 108 10.17 -0.88 11.65
N GLY A 109 11.10 -1.42 12.45
CA GLY A 109 12.45 -0.87 12.56
C GLY A 109 13.24 -0.93 11.25
N GLY A 110 13.06 -2.00 10.47
CA GLY A 110 13.70 -2.18 9.16
C GLY A 110 13.25 -1.10 8.17
N VAL A 111 11.95 -0.80 8.13
CA VAL A 111 11.40 0.31 7.32
C VAL A 111 11.98 1.65 7.74
N ILE A 112 12.02 1.94 9.05
CA ILE A 112 12.58 3.20 9.57
C ILE A 112 14.08 3.31 9.24
N ALA A 113 14.85 2.25 9.42
CA ALA A 113 16.29 2.23 9.13
C ALA A 113 16.59 2.33 7.62
N HIS A 114 15.67 1.85 6.78
CA HIS A 114 15.77 1.90 5.33
C HIS A 114 15.29 3.24 4.75
N ALA A 115 14.56 4.04 5.52
CA ALA A 115 14.16 5.37 5.11
C ALA A 115 15.42 6.21 4.75
N PRO A 116 15.37 6.97 3.63
CA PRO A 116 16.48 7.80 3.22
C PRO A 116 16.75 8.89 4.27
N ASN A 117 18.04 9.21 4.46
CA ASN A 117 18.48 10.18 5.47
C ASN A 117 18.09 11.62 5.12
N GLU A 118 17.87 11.88 3.83
CA GLU A 118 17.38 13.15 3.30
C GLU A 118 16.09 12.84 2.55
N ARG A 119 14.97 13.38 3.06
CA ARG A 119 13.69 13.36 2.35
C ARG A 119 13.64 14.65 1.54
N ASP A 120 13.64 14.53 0.23
CA ASP A 120 13.26 15.64 -0.63
C ASP A 120 11.77 15.92 -0.35
N PHE A 121 11.47 17.08 0.23
CA PHE A 121 10.11 17.45 0.61
C PHE A 121 9.22 17.68 -0.62
N ASP A 122 9.83 17.86 -1.80
CA ASP A 122 9.14 17.96 -3.08
C ASP A 122 8.98 16.59 -3.77
N ASP A 123 9.53 15.51 -3.19
CA ASP A 123 9.39 14.14 -3.67
C ASP A 123 8.26 13.42 -2.90
N ASP A 124 7.03 13.65 -3.37
CA ASP A 124 5.80 13.05 -2.82
C ASP A 124 5.68 11.53 -3.09
N GLY A 125 6.76 10.87 -3.51
CA GLY A 125 6.78 9.44 -3.81
C GLY A 125 6.10 9.07 -5.13
N ALA A 126 5.79 10.06 -5.96
CA ALA A 126 5.18 9.91 -7.28
C ALA A 126 6.18 9.95 -8.45
N ARG A 127 7.49 10.05 -8.17
CA ARG A 127 8.52 9.95 -9.20
C ARG A 127 8.65 8.49 -9.67
N ILE A 128 8.09 8.25 -10.85
CA ILE A 128 8.28 7.05 -11.68
C ILE A 128 9.74 7.00 -12.15
#